data_AF-A0A925ETI5-F1
#
_entry.id   AF-A0A925ETI5-F1
#
_cell.length_a   1.000
_cell.length_b   1.000
_cell.length_c   1.000
_cell.angle_alpha   90.00
_cell.angle_beta   90.00
_cell.angle_gamma   90.00
#
_symmetry.space_group_name_H-M   'P 1'
#
loop_
_entity.id
_entity.type
_entity.pdbx_description
1 polymer ?
#
loop_
_entity_poly.entity_id
_entity_poly.type
_entity_poly.pdbx_seq_one_letter_code
_entity_poly.pdbx_strand_id
1 'polypeptide(L)' 'MNGLLDTHLLHHNLLTEKQLMRANELALLWQGTLPIVLLKLGWIDLITFVALLELQY' A
#
# COMPACT_ATOMS: atom_id res chain seq x y z
N MET A 1 -8.05 11.45 -1.96
CA MET A 1 -8.05 11.44 -0.48
C MET A 1 -6.72 10.85 -0.05
N ASN A 2 -5.83 11.62 0.58
CA ASN A 2 -4.58 11.07 1.12
C ASN A 2 -4.92 10.36 2.43
N GLY A 3 -4.98 9.03 2.40
CA GLY A 3 -5.15 8.23 3.61
C GLY A 3 -3.91 8.33 4.53
N LEU A 4 -4.09 8.08 5.83
CA LEU A 4 -3.00 7.93 6.80
C LEU A 4 -1.95 6.91 6.32
N LEU A 5 -2.43 5.82 5.69
CA LEU A 5 -1.61 4.78 5.09
C LEU A 5 -0.73 5.29 3.94
N ASP A 6 -1.31 6.06 3.01
CA ASP A 6 -0.58 6.63 1.86
C ASP A 6 0.55 7.55 2.34
N THR A 7 0.24 8.39 3.34
CA THR A 7 1.21 9.28 3.97
C THR A 7 2.34 8.48 4.63
N HIS A 8 2.00 7.41 5.35
CA HIS A 8 2.98 6.54 5.99
C HIS A 8 3.91 5.86 4.96
N LEU A 9 3.36 5.30 3.89
CA LEU A 9 4.12 4.63 2.84
C LEU A 9 5.12 5.57 2.13
N LEU A 10 4.73 6.81 1.89
CA LEU A 10 5.61 7.83 1.31
C LEU A 10 6.63 8.35 2.33
N HIS A 11 6.21 8.67 3.56
CA HIS A 11 7.08 9.25 4.58
C HIS A 11 8.23 8.32 4.97
N HIS A 12 7.97 7.00 5.02
CA HIS A 12 8.99 6.01 5.33
C HIS A 12 9.77 5.50 4.10
N ASN A 13 9.59 6.12 2.93
CA ASN A 13 10.20 5.71 1.66
C ASN A 13 9.96 4.23 1.30
N LEU A 14 8.85 3.64 1.78
CA LEU A 14 8.47 2.28 1.42
C LEU A 14 8.03 2.19 -0.04
N LEU A 15 7.48 3.28 -0.57
CA LEU A 15 7.10 3.42 -1.97
C LEU A 15 7.44 4.82 -2.48
N THR A 16 7.72 4.91 -3.78
CA THR A 16 7.68 6.19 -4.50
C THR A 16 6.22 6.61 -4.77
N GLU A 17 5.99 7.90 -5.01
CA GLU A 17 4.67 8.41 -5.41
C GLU A 17 4.11 7.68 -6.64
N LYS A 18 4.96 7.36 -7.61
CA LYS A 18 4.56 6.62 -8.82
C LYS A 18 4.12 5.20 -8.52
N GLN A 19 4.82 4.50 -7.63
CA GLN A 19 4.43 3.16 -7.19
C GLN A 19 3.12 3.21 -6.41
N LEU A 20 2.97 4.16 -5.49
CA LEU A 20 1.75 4.33 -4.72
C LEU A 20 0.54 4.61 -5.64
N MET A 21 0.69 5.53 -6.59
CA MET A 21 -0.35 5.82 -7.58
C MET A 21 -0.75 4.55 -8.35
N ARG A 22 0.25 3.79 -8.83
CA ARG A 22 0.00 2.55 -9.57
C ARG A 22 -0.66 1.47 -8.72
N ALA A 23 -0.27 1.33 -7.46
CA ALA A 23 -0.87 0.37 -6.53
C ALA A 23 -2.33 0.74 -6.22
N ASN A 24 -2.63 2.03 -6.07
CA ASN A 24 -4.00 2.53 -5.88
C ASN A 24 -4.89 2.28 -7.10
N GLU A 25 -4.39 2.50 -8.32
CA GLU A 25 -5.11 2.14 -9.55
C GLU A 25 -5.43 0.63 -9.60
N LEU A 26 -4.44 -0.21 -9.27
CA LEU A 26 -4.61 -1.66 -9.26
C LEU A 26 -5.57 -2.13 -8.16
N ALA A 27 -5.56 -1.48 -6.99
CA ALA A 27 -6.51 -1.78 -5.92
C ALA A 27 -7.95 -1.58 -6.37
N LEU A 28 -8.22 -0.48 -7.08
CA LEU A 28 -9.54 -0.21 -7.68
C LEU A 28 -9.90 -1.27 -8.73
N LEU A 29 -8.98 -1.59 -9.65
CA LEU A 29 -9.22 -2.55 -10.73
C LEU A 29 -9.45 -3.98 -10.22
N TRP A 30 -8.74 -4.38 -9.17
CA TRP A 30 -8.82 -5.72 -8.58
C TRP A 30 -9.90 -5.83 -7.50
N GLN A 31 -10.60 -4.73 -7.20
CA GLN A 31 -11.55 -4.65 -6.08
C GLN A 31 -10.90 -5.08 -4.74
N GLY A 32 -9.63 -4.71 -4.55
CA GLY A 32 -8.82 -5.06 -3.38
C GLY A 32 -8.43 -3.83 -2.55
N THR A 33 -7.63 -4.07 -1.51
CA THR A 33 -7.04 -3.00 -0.69
C THR A 33 -5.58 -2.76 -1.06
N LEU A 34 -5.09 -1.55 -0.79
CA LEU A 34 -3.72 -1.17 -1.07
C LEU A 34 -2.68 -2.16 -0.47
N PRO A 35 -2.74 -2.57 0.82
CA PRO A 35 -1.80 -3.55 1.36
C PRO A 35 -1.77 -4.88 0.59
N ILE A 36 -2.94 -5.39 0.18
CA ILE A 36 -3.03 -6.65 -0.58
C ILE A 36 -2.34 -6.52 -1.93
N VAL A 37 -2.54 -5.40 -2.62
CA VAL A 37 -1.89 -5.14 -3.91
C VAL A 37 -0.37 -5.08 -3.75
N LEU A 38 0.11 -4.34 -2.74
CA LEU A 38 1.55 -4.22 -2.48
C LEU A 38 2.22 -5.57 -2.20
N LEU A 39 1.56 -6.43 -1.41
CA LEU A 39 2.04 -7.79 -1.14
C LEU A 39 2.06 -8.64 -2.43
N LYS A 40 0.98 -8.60 -3.22
CA LYS A 40 0.89 -9.36 -4.49
C LYS A 40 1.93 -8.93 -5.52
N LEU A 41 2.30 -7.65 -5.54
CA LEU A 41 3.34 -7.12 -6.43
C LEU A 41 4.76 -7.39 -5.90
N GLY A 42 4.90 -7.92 -4.68
CA GLY A 42 6.19 -8.15 -4.03
C GLY A 42 6.91 -6.85 -3.66
N TRP A 43 6.19 -5.74 -3.50
CA TRP A 43 6.76 -4.44 -3.12
C TRP A 43 6.91 -4.28 -1.61
N ILE A 44 6.21 -5.12 -0.84
CA ILE A 44 6.37 -5.27 0.59
C ILE A 44 6.45 -6.75 0.93
N ASP A 45 7.06 -7.08 2.06
CA ASP A 45 7.07 -8.44 2.61
C ASP A 45 5.82 -8.71 3.45
N LEU A 46 5.67 -9.97 3.89
CA LEU A 46 4.54 -10.40 4.71
C LEU A 46 4.49 -9.68 6.07
N ILE A 47 5.65 -9.39 6.65
CA ILE A 47 5.74 -8.72 7.96
C ILE A 47 5.21 -7.29 7.85
N THR A 48 5.68 -6.55 6.84
CA THR A 48 5.21 -5.20 6.52
C THR A 48 3.73 -5.21 6.20
N PHE A 49 3.25 -6.20 5.43
CA PHE A 49 1.83 -6.34 5.15
C PHE A 49 0.97 -6.45 6.42
N VAL A 50 1.36 -7.29 7.38
CA VAL A 50 0.65 -7.40 8.67
C VAL A 50 0.61 -6.06 9.41
N ALA A 51 1.76 -5.37 9.48
CA ALA A 51 1.83 -4.05 10.11
C ALA A 51 0.93 -3.01 9.43
N LEU A 52 0.83 -3.03 8.09
CA LEU A 52 -0.05 -2.12 7.35
C LEU A 52 -1.54 -2.44 7.56
N LEU A 53 -1.91 -3.70 7.80
CA LEU A 53 -3.29 -4.06 8.15
C LEU A 53 -3.66 -3.53 9.54
N GLU A 54 -2.75 -3.63 10.51
CA GLU A 54 -2.96 -3.06 11.85
C GLU A 54 -3.15 -1.54 11.83
N LEU A 55 -2.50 -0.84 10.89
CA LEU A 55 -2.67 0.61 10.69
C LEU A 55 -3.99 1.00 10.00
N GLN A 56 -4.69 0.06 9.36
CA GLN A 56 -5.97 0.30 8.69
C GLN A 56 -7.18 0.16 9.63
N TYR A 57 -7.03 -0.47 10.79
CA TYR A 57 -8.09 -0.75 11.77
C TYR A 57 -7.86 -0.01 13.09
#